data_AF-A0A2W4PNP0-F1
#
_entry.id   AF-A0A2W4PNP0-F1
#
_cell.length_a   1.000
_cell.length_b   1.000
_cell.length_c   1.000
_cell.angle_alpha   90.00
_cell.angle_beta   90.00
_cell.angle_gamma   90.00
#
_symmetry.space_group_name_H-M   'P 1'
#
loop_
_entity.id
_entity.type
_entity.pdbx_description
1 polymer ?
#
loop_
_entity_poly.entity_id
_entity_poly.type
_entity_poly.pdbx_seq_one_letter_code
_entity_poly.pdbx_strand_id
1 'polypeptide(L)'
;MPGRTVADLARVVGGSVHGDPSVTVSDVTHDTREVAPGSLFVALVGSRVDGHDLAGQAVADGAVAVCVSRPVAIPVPQVVVDDTRMALGPLAAEVWGHPSHDLAVVGVTGTNGKTTTTHYVEAIAASAGWTPGIVGTIGARVAGERVDLGHTTPEASTFQRLLARMRDAGCRLVATEVSSHALAMGRVRATPFAVARLHN
;
A
#
# COMPACT_ATOMS: atom_id res chain seq x y z
N MET A 1 -0.58 -16.05 -3.69
CA MET A 1 -0.32 -16.33 -2.26
C MET A 1 -1.65 -16.69 -1.59
N PRO A 2 -1.69 -17.58 -0.59
CA PRO A 2 -2.92 -17.79 0.17
C PRO A 2 -3.31 -16.47 0.84
N GLY A 3 -4.59 -16.12 0.80
CA GLY A 3 -5.10 -14.90 1.43
C GLY A 3 -4.92 -14.91 2.96
N ARG A 4 -5.21 -13.78 3.59
CA ARG A 4 -5.08 -13.59 5.04
C ARG A 4 -6.46 -13.56 5.69
N THR A 5 -6.63 -14.21 6.83
CA THR A 5 -7.93 -14.18 7.52
C THR A 5 -8.15 -12.82 8.18
N VAL A 6 -9.42 -12.45 8.39
CA VAL A 6 -9.78 -11.24 9.15
C VAL A 6 -9.15 -11.27 10.56
N ALA A 7 -9.07 -12.44 11.20
CA ALA A 7 -8.37 -12.60 12.48
C ALA A 7 -6.87 -12.24 12.40
N ASP A 8 -6.19 -12.67 11.34
CA ASP A 8 -4.77 -12.35 11.17
C ASP A 8 -4.56 -10.86 10.98
N LEU A 9 -5.41 -10.25 10.15
CA LEU A 9 -5.36 -8.83 9.87
C LEU A 9 -5.63 -7.98 11.12
N ALA A 10 -6.64 -8.33 11.92
CA ALA A 10 -6.91 -7.66 13.19
C ALA A 10 -5.72 -7.75 14.16
N ARG A 11 -5.06 -8.92 14.24
CA ARG A 11 -3.86 -9.11 15.08
C ARG A 11 -2.70 -8.21 14.67
N VAL A 12 -2.46 -8.07 13.36
CA VAL A 12 -1.36 -7.23 12.82
C VAL A 12 -1.52 -5.76 13.19
N VAL A 13 -2.76 -5.26 13.26
CA VAL A 13 -3.04 -3.84 13.57
C VAL A 13 -3.48 -3.61 15.02
N GLY A 14 -3.53 -4.65 15.85
CA GLY A 14 -4.02 -4.55 17.23
C GLY A 14 -5.51 -4.18 17.33
N GLY A 15 -6.30 -4.51 16.30
CA GLY A 15 -7.73 -4.22 16.24
C GLY A 15 -8.60 -5.35 16.81
N SER A 16 -9.90 -5.09 16.93
CA SER A 16 -10.91 -6.09 17.25
C SER A 16 -11.65 -6.57 16.00
N VAL A 17 -12.21 -7.78 16.07
CA VAL A 17 -13.03 -8.35 14.99
C VAL A 17 -14.51 -8.28 15.37
N HIS A 18 -15.35 -7.84 14.43
CA HIS A 18 -16.80 -7.94 14.50
C HIS A 18 -17.29 -8.76 13.31
N GLY A 19 -18.05 -9.85 13.54
CA GLY A 19 -18.48 -10.78 12.49
C GLY A 19 -17.58 -12.01 12.38
N ASP A 20 -17.55 -12.67 11.22
CA ASP A 20 -16.79 -13.90 10.99
C ASP A 20 -15.27 -13.65 10.83
N PRO A 21 -14.43 -14.10 11.78
CA PRO A 21 -12.98 -13.90 11.72
C PRO A 21 -12.25 -14.77 10.68
N SER A 22 -12.91 -15.80 10.14
CA SER A 22 -12.29 -16.80 9.25
C SER A 22 -12.30 -16.40 7.77
N VAL A 23 -13.06 -15.34 7.42
CA VAL A 23 -13.11 -14.81 6.06
C VAL A 23 -11.71 -14.44 5.58
N THR A 24 -11.38 -14.91 4.38
CA THR A 24 -10.06 -14.70 3.77
C THR A 24 -10.08 -13.49 2.84
N VAL A 25 -9.10 -12.62 3.01
CA VAL A 25 -8.85 -11.42 2.23
C VAL A 25 -7.66 -11.67 1.29
N SER A 26 -7.81 -11.31 0.02
CA SER A 26 -6.76 -11.43 -1.00
C SER A 26 -6.26 -10.09 -1.51
N ASP A 27 -6.93 -8.99 -1.15
CA ASP A 27 -6.53 -7.64 -1.55
C ASP A 27 -6.91 -6.58 -0.49
N VAL A 28 -6.28 -5.41 -0.54
CA VAL A 28 -6.59 -4.26 0.33
C VAL A 28 -6.70 -3.01 -0.54
N THR A 29 -7.76 -2.23 -0.34
CA THR A 29 -7.87 -0.90 -0.93
C THR A 29 -8.61 0.07 0.00
N HIS A 30 -8.43 1.36 -0.22
CA HIS A 30 -9.16 2.45 0.44
C HIS A 30 -10.06 3.21 -0.55
N ASP A 31 -10.08 2.79 -1.81
CA ASP A 31 -10.83 3.42 -2.89
C ASP A 31 -11.88 2.43 -3.39
N THR A 32 -13.15 2.79 -3.28
CA THR A 32 -14.26 1.92 -3.71
C THR A 32 -14.19 1.59 -5.20
N ARG A 33 -13.59 2.47 -6.02
CA ARG A 33 -13.41 2.25 -7.46
C ARG A 33 -12.42 1.13 -7.80
N GLU A 34 -11.59 0.76 -6.83
CA GLU A 34 -10.60 -0.33 -6.97
C GLU A 34 -11.04 -1.61 -6.25
N VAL A 35 -12.22 -1.63 -5.62
CA VAL A 35 -12.71 -2.82 -4.92
C VAL A 35 -12.99 -3.93 -5.94
N ALA A 36 -12.56 -5.13 -5.58
CA ALA A 36 -12.82 -6.35 -6.32
C ALA A 36 -13.22 -7.45 -5.33
N PRO A 37 -13.80 -8.57 -5.83
CA PRO A 37 -14.07 -9.73 -4.99
C PRO A 37 -12.83 -10.17 -4.19
N GLY A 38 -12.97 -10.26 -2.86
CA GLY A 38 -11.88 -10.63 -1.95
C GLY A 38 -11.11 -9.46 -1.35
N SER A 39 -11.46 -8.21 -1.68
CA SER A 39 -10.86 -7.03 -1.08
C SER A 39 -11.29 -6.82 0.38
N LEU A 40 -10.35 -6.35 1.20
CA LEU A 40 -10.61 -5.59 2.41
C LEU A 40 -10.67 -4.11 2.03
N PHE A 41 -11.81 -3.47 2.28
CA PHE A 41 -11.93 -2.02 2.13
C PHE A 41 -11.51 -1.32 3.43
N VAL A 42 -10.63 -0.33 3.38
CA VAL A 42 -10.21 0.46 4.54
C VAL A 42 -10.88 1.81 4.51
N ALA A 43 -11.82 2.03 5.43
CA ALA A 43 -12.58 3.26 5.57
C ALA A 43 -11.73 4.38 6.19
N LEU A 44 -11.02 5.12 5.33
CA LEU A 44 -10.23 6.26 5.75
C LEU A 44 -11.12 7.46 6.07
N VAL A 45 -10.85 8.14 7.18
CA VAL A 45 -11.47 9.44 7.48
C VAL A 45 -10.71 10.50 6.69
N GLY A 46 -11.31 10.96 5.59
CA GLY A 46 -10.75 12.02 4.74
C GLY A 46 -11.24 13.41 5.14
N SER A 47 -10.64 14.45 4.55
CA SER A 47 -11.05 15.85 4.76
C SER A 47 -12.35 16.23 4.05
N ARG A 48 -12.78 15.44 3.06
CA ARG A 48 -13.99 15.68 2.24
C ARG A 48 -15.05 14.60 2.38
N VAL A 49 -14.62 13.36 2.58
CA VAL A 49 -15.47 12.17 2.61
C VAL A 49 -14.99 11.31 3.75
N ASP A 50 -15.92 10.81 4.56
CA ASP A 50 -15.65 9.74 5.51
C ASP A 50 -15.86 8.39 4.81
N GLY A 51 -14.81 7.58 4.71
CA GLY A 51 -14.87 6.27 4.08
C GLY A 51 -15.86 5.31 4.74
N HIS A 52 -16.28 5.55 5.99
CA HIS A 52 -17.29 4.73 6.66
C HIS A 52 -18.64 4.79 5.94
N ASP A 53 -18.97 5.95 5.37
CA ASP A 53 -20.20 6.15 4.60
C ASP A 53 -20.18 5.38 3.27
N LEU A 54 -18.98 4.99 2.81
CA LEU A 54 -18.76 4.20 1.60
C LEU A 54 -18.68 2.70 1.86
N ALA A 55 -18.70 2.24 3.12
CA ALA A 55 -18.53 0.83 3.46
C ALA A 55 -19.61 -0.06 2.83
N GLY A 56 -20.86 0.40 2.79
CA GLY A 56 -21.95 -0.33 2.13
C GLY A 56 -21.73 -0.48 0.62
N GLN A 57 -21.24 0.57 -0.04
CA GLN A 57 -20.89 0.52 -1.47
C GLN A 57 -19.73 -0.44 -1.71
N ALA A 58 -18.66 -0.38 -0.89
CA ALA A 58 -17.55 -1.30 -1.01
C ALA A 58 -17.98 -2.78 -0.90
N VAL A 59 -18.90 -3.09 0.01
CA VAL A 59 -19.46 -4.45 0.13
C VAL A 59 -20.22 -4.84 -1.13
N ALA A 60 -21.03 -3.94 -1.69
CA ALA A 60 -21.74 -4.18 -2.95
C ALA A 60 -20.78 -4.42 -4.12
N ASP A 61 -19.61 -3.77 -4.11
CA ASP A 61 -18.56 -3.91 -5.13
C ASP A 61 -17.67 -5.16 -4.94
N GLY A 62 -17.86 -5.92 -3.85
CA GLY A 62 -17.20 -7.21 -3.62
C GLY A 62 -16.21 -7.25 -2.45
N ALA A 63 -16.15 -6.19 -1.62
CA ALA A 63 -15.37 -6.23 -0.39
C ALA A 63 -15.94 -7.31 0.55
N VAL A 64 -15.08 -8.25 0.95
CA VAL A 64 -15.44 -9.37 1.83
C VAL A 64 -15.27 -9.02 3.31
N ALA A 65 -14.61 -7.91 3.60
CA ALA A 65 -14.42 -7.36 4.94
C ALA A 65 -14.18 -5.84 4.85
N VAL A 66 -14.36 -5.13 5.96
CA VAL A 66 -14.07 -3.69 6.05
C VAL A 66 -13.22 -3.37 7.28
N CYS A 67 -12.20 -2.52 7.13
CA CYS A 67 -11.46 -1.94 8.24
C CYS A 67 -12.01 -0.54 8.54
N VAL A 68 -12.45 -0.32 9.78
CA VAL A 68 -13.16 0.89 10.22
C VAL A 68 -12.57 1.39 11.55
N SER A 69 -12.73 2.68 11.85
CA SER A 69 -12.46 3.22 13.18
C SER A 69 -13.65 3.18 14.13
N ARG A 70 -14.83 2.89 13.58
CA ARG A 70 -16.06 2.66 14.34
C ARG A 70 -16.93 1.63 13.62
N PRO A 71 -17.64 0.75 14.35
CA PRO A 71 -18.52 -0.23 13.71
C PRO A 71 -19.57 0.44 12.80
N VAL A 72 -19.83 -0.18 11.65
CA VAL A 72 -20.85 0.23 10.68
C VAL A 72 -21.82 -0.95 10.46
N ALA A 73 -23.10 -0.66 10.17
CA ALA A 73 -24.10 -1.68 9.91
C ALA A 73 -23.95 -2.26 8.48
N ILE A 74 -23.10 -3.27 8.32
CA ILE A 74 -22.85 -3.98 7.05
C ILE A 74 -22.81 -5.50 7.26
N PRO A 75 -23.14 -6.31 6.25
CA PRO A 75 -23.29 -7.77 6.38
C PRO A 75 -21.96 -8.55 6.25
N VAL A 76 -20.81 -7.87 6.35
CA VAL A 76 -19.47 -8.49 6.26
C VAL A 76 -18.67 -8.24 7.54
N PRO A 77 -17.68 -9.08 7.85
CA PRO A 77 -16.83 -8.84 9.01
C PRO A 77 -16.07 -7.51 8.95
N GLN A 78 -15.80 -6.98 10.13
CA GLN A 78 -15.09 -5.71 10.32
C GLN A 78 -13.85 -5.90 11.18
N VAL A 79 -12.75 -5.27 10.77
CA VAL A 79 -11.59 -5.02 11.60
C VAL A 79 -11.73 -3.61 12.16
N VAL A 80 -11.94 -3.48 13.47
CA VAL A 80 -12.11 -2.17 14.12
C VAL A 80 -10.80 -1.77 14.76
N VAL A 81 -10.31 -0.57 14.43
CA VAL A 81 -9.01 -0.03 14.87
C VAL A 81 -9.17 1.41 15.36
N ASP A 82 -8.24 1.91 16.15
CA ASP A 82 -8.30 3.32 16.56
C ASP A 82 -8.04 4.29 15.39
N ASP A 83 -7.17 3.91 14.46
CA ASP A 83 -6.77 4.74 13.33
C ASP A 83 -6.63 3.92 12.03
N THR A 84 -7.59 4.07 11.13
CA THR A 84 -7.61 3.38 9.83
C THR A 84 -6.49 3.82 8.89
N ARG A 85 -6.00 5.07 9.01
CA ARG A 85 -4.86 5.57 8.23
C ARG A 85 -3.58 4.84 8.63
N MET A 86 -3.38 4.66 9.94
CA MET A 86 -2.23 3.93 10.47
C MET A 86 -2.32 2.42 10.21
N ALA A 87 -3.52 1.87 10.12
CA ALA A 87 -3.75 0.46 9.81
C ALA A 87 -3.52 0.10 8.33
N LEU A 88 -3.78 1.03 7.38
CA LEU A 88 -3.76 0.74 5.94
C LEU A 88 -2.44 0.12 5.46
N GLY A 89 -1.29 0.69 5.85
CA GLY A 89 0.02 0.21 5.43
C GLY A 89 0.31 -1.22 5.91
N PRO A 90 0.24 -1.49 7.23
CA PRO A 90 0.43 -2.83 7.78
C PRO A 90 -0.54 -3.87 7.19
N LEU A 91 -1.82 -3.53 7.02
CA LEU A 91 -2.81 -4.43 6.40
C LEU A 91 -2.43 -4.78 4.97
N ALA A 92 -2.08 -3.78 4.17
CA ALA A 92 -1.65 -3.99 2.80
C ALA A 92 -0.36 -4.81 2.73
N ALA A 93 0.61 -4.53 3.59
CA ALA A 93 1.85 -5.30 3.65
C ALA A 93 1.58 -6.77 4.00
N GLU A 94 0.72 -7.02 4.98
CA GLU A 94 0.37 -8.40 5.39
C GLU A 94 -0.33 -9.17 4.27
N VAL A 95 -1.32 -8.57 3.60
CA VAL A 95 -2.05 -9.21 2.49
C VAL A 95 -1.14 -9.48 1.29
N TRP A 96 -0.22 -8.57 0.99
CA TRP A 96 0.73 -8.72 -0.12
C TRP A 96 2.01 -9.50 0.24
N GLY A 97 2.09 -10.01 1.47
CA GLY A 97 3.18 -10.87 1.94
C GLY A 97 4.50 -10.15 2.16
N HIS A 98 4.46 -8.95 2.74
CA HIS A 98 5.61 -8.09 3.06
C HIS A 98 6.60 -7.96 1.89
N PRO A 99 6.15 -7.48 0.72
CA PRO A 99 6.93 -7.57 -0.53
C PRO A 99 8.29 -6.85 -0.48
N SER A 100 8.42 -5.86 0.39
CA SER A 100 9.67 -5.14 0.61
C SER A 100 10.78 -5.97 1.26
N HIS A 101 10.47 -7.11 1.89
CA HIS A 101 11.49 -8.00 2.46
C HIS A 101 12.32 -8.72 1.38
N ASP A 102 11.75 -8.89 0.18
CA ASP A 102 12.41 -9.53 -0.95
C ASP A 102 13.03 -8.51 -1.94
N LEU A 103 12.99 -7.22 -1.59
CA LEU A 103 13.41 -6.10 -2.46
C LEU A 103 14.42 -5.20 -1.75
N ALA A 104 15.47 -4.78 -2.46
CA ALA A 104 16.28 -3.66 -2.01
C ALA A 104 15.55 -2.34 -2.31
N VAL A 105 14.83 -1.79 -1.32
CA VAL A 105 14.09 -0.53 -1.50
C VAL A 105 14.96 0.66 -1.10
N VAL A 106 15.10 1.63 -2.02
CA VAL A 106 15.82 2.90 -1.82
C VAL A 106 14.83 4.06 -1.85
N GLY A 107 14.58 4.66 -0.70
CA GLY A 107 13.72 5.83 -0.56
C GLY A 107 14.51 7.13 -0.72
N VAL A 108 14.13 7.94 -1.71
CA VAL A 108 14.73 9.26 -1.96
C VAL A 108 13.78 10.35 -1.49
N THR A 109 14.23 11.19 -0.55
CA THR A 109 13.45 12.32 -0.01
C THR A 109 14.23 13.63 -0.10
N GLY A 110 13.51 14.75 -0.09
CA GLY A 110 14.05 16.11 -0.24
C GLY A 110 13.12 17.02 -1.04
N THR A 111 13.39 18.33 -1.02
CA THR A 111 12.62 19.34 -1.76
C THR A 111 12.77 19.12 -3.27
N ASN A 112 14.02 19.03 -3.73
CA ASN A 112 14.40 18.89 -5.13
C ASN A 112 15.23 17.62 -5.36
N GLY A 113 15.34 17.19 -6.62
CA GLY A 113 16.25 16.12 -7.04
C GLY A 113 15.76 14.68 -6.82
N LYS A 114 14.62 14.45 -6.14
CA LYS A 114 14.07 13.10 -5.91
C LYS A 114 13.94 12.29 -7.20
N THR A 115 13.31 12.86 -8.23
CA THR A 115 13.12 12.22 -9.53
C THR A 115 14.47 11.92 -10.20
N THR A 116 15.36 12.91 -10.30
CA THR A 116 16.68 12.71 -10.92
C THR A 116 17.49 11.61 -10.21
N THR A 117 17.52 11.63 -8.87
CA THR A 117 18.25 10.64 -8.09
C THR A 117 17.64 9.25 -8.19
N THR A 118 16.31 9.10 -8.18
CA THR A 118 15.67 7.78 -8.37
C THR A 118 15.99 7.19 -9.74
N HIS A 119 16.05 8.02 -10.79
CA HIS A 119 16.51 7.59 -12.12
C HIS A 119 17.98 7.20 -12.17
N TYR A 120 18.87 7.88 -11.43
CA TYR A 120 20.27 7.44 -11.33
C TYR A 120 20.39 6.09 -10.61
N VAL A 121 19.64 5.88 -9.52
CA VAL A 121 19.62 4.59 -8.82
C VAL A 121 19.12 3.48 -9.74
N GLU A 122 18.04 3.74 -10.50
CA GLU A 122 17.53 2.81 -11.52
C GLU A 122 18.61 2.45 -12.56
N ALA A 123 19.28 3.45 -13.14
CA ALA A 123 20.31 3.25 -14.15
C ALA A 123 21.52 2.47 -13.63
N ILE A 124 21.94 2.72 -12.39
CA ILE A 124 23.04 1.99 -11.72
C ILE A 124 22.66 0.53 -11.49
N ALA A 125 21.44 0.26 -11.02
CA ALA A 125 20.98 -1.11 -10.83
C ALA A 125 20.92 -1.87 -12.17
N ALA A 126 20.41 -1.23 -13.22
CA ALA A 126 20.37 -1.82 -14.56
C ALA A 126 21.77 -2.12 -15.12
N SER A 127 22.74 -1.19 -14.95
CA SER A 127 24.12 -1.42 -15.42
C SER A 127 24.84 -2.52 -14.64
N ALA A 128 24.42 -2.79 -13.40
CA ALA A 128 24.85 -3.93 -12.58
C ALA A 128 24.13 -5.25 -12.94
N GLY A 129 23.31 -5.27 -14.00
CA GLY A 129 22.57 -6.45 -14.45
C GLY A 129 21.37 -6.82 -13.59
N TRP A 130 20.88 -5.91 -12.74
CA TRP A 130 19.66 -6.13 -11.95
C TRP A 130 18.46 -5.60 -12.71
N THR A 131 17.29 -6.20 -12.49
CA THR A 131 16.01 -5.65 -12.93
C THR A 131 15.55 -4.60 -11.91
N PRO A 132 15.49 -3.30 -12.25
CA PRO A 132 15.03 -2.28 -11.32
C PRO A 132 13.51 -2.07 -11.42
N GLY A 133 12.93 -1.57 -10.32
CA GLY A 133 11.64 -0.90 -10.30
C GLY A 133 11.80 0.57 -9.90
N ILE A 134 10.88 1.42 -10.35
CA ILE A 134 10.82 2.82 -9.91
C ILE A 134 9.39 3.19 -9.52
N VAL A 135 9.23 4.03 -8.50
CA VAL A 135 7.95 4.63 -8.10
C VAL A 135 8.17 6.12 -7.86
N GLY A 136 7.48 7.00 -8.58
CA GLY A 136 7.71 8.43 -8.43
C GLY A 136 6.73 9.31 -9.19
N THR A 137 7.14 10.55 -9.41
CA THR A 137 6.32 11.62 -10.02
C THR A 137 5.91 11.29 -11.45
N ILE A 138 6.73 10.53 -12.18
CA ILE A 138 6.48 10.12 -13.58
C ILE A 138 5.69 8.80 -13.65
N GLY A 139 5.12 8.35 -12.52
CA GLY A 139 4.46 7.06 -12.38
C GLY A 139 5.41 5.99 -11.84
N ALA A 140 5.01 4.73 -12.01
CA ALA A 140 5.81 3.57 -11.67
C ALA A 140 6.32 2.84 -12.93
N ARG A 141 7.42 2.11 -12.77
CA ARG A 141 7.92 1.19 -13.78
C ARG A 141 8.23 -0.15 -13.15
N VAL A 142 7.60 -1.20 -13.65
CA VAL A 142 7.74 -2.58 -13.15
C VAL A 142 8.43 -3.38 -14.24
N ALA A 143 9.70 -3.73 -14.02
CA ALA A 143 10.51 -4.49 -15.00
C ALA A 143 10.45 -3.89 -16.42
N GLY A 144 10.47 -2.55 -16.54
CA GLY A 144 10.40 -1.84 -17.81
C GLY A 144 8.99 -1.41 -18.26
N GLU A 145 7.92 -2.00 -17.71
CA GLU A 145 6.54 -1.64 -18.05
C GLU A 145 6.07 -0.42 -17.24
N ARG A 146 5.44 0.55 -17.90
CA ARG A 146 4.93 1.77 -17.24
C ARG A 146 3.58 1.52 -16.56
N VAL A 147 3.40 2.14 -15.40
CA VAL A 147 2.16 2.16 -14.64
C VAL A 147 1.86 3.60 -14.23
N ASP A 148 0.70 4.11 -14.65
CA ASP A 148 0.29 5.47 -14.30
C ASP A 148 -0.10 5.54 -12.82
N LEU A 149 0.34 6.62 -12.15
CA LEU A 149 0.01 6.89 -10.76
C LEU A 149 -0.62 8.27 -10.64
N GLY A 150 -1.61 8.40 -9.76
CA GLY A 150 -2.22 9.70 -9.46
C GLY A 150 -1.33 10.63 -8.63
N HIS A 151 -0.31 10.10 -7.93
CA HIS A 151 0.55 10.85 -7.00
C HIS A 151 2.03 10.41 -7.11
N THR A 152 2.96 11.30 -6.73
CA THR A 152 4.41 10.99 -6.62
C THR A 152 4.70 9.80 -5.71
N THR A 153 4.04 9.74 -4.55
CA THR A 153 4.08 8.58 -3.65
C THR A 153 2.64 8.12 -3.45
N PRO A 154 2.25 6.95 -3.97
CA PRO A 154 0.87 6.48 -3.93
C PRO A 154 0.46 6.09 -2.50
N GLU A 155 -0.84 5.90 -2.28
CA GLU A 155 -1.35 5.44 -0.98
C GLU A 155 -0.83 4.04 -0.63
N ALA A 156 -0.81 3.71 0.66
CA ALA A 156 -0.06 2.54 1.15
C ALA A 156 -0.56 1.21 0.53
N SER A 157 -1.85 1.07 0.25
CA SER A 157 -2.40 -0.10 -0.45
C SER A 157 -1.82 -0.26 -1.86
N THR A 158 -1.87 0.81 -2.65
CA THR A 158 -1.29 0.84 -4.00
C THR A 158 0.22 0.63 -3.96
N PHE A 159 0.91 1.22 -2.99
CA PHE A 159 2.36 1.09 -2.85
C PHE A 159 2.78 -0.36 -2.57
N GLN A 160 2.15 -1.04 -1.61
CA GLN A 160 2.44 -2.45 -1.32
C GLN A 160 2.10 -3.37 -2.51
N ARG A 161 0.99 -3.12 -3.20
CA ARG A 161 0.61 -3.85 -4.42
C ARG A 161 1.67 -3.71 -5.52
N LEU A 162 2.19 -2.50 -5.73
CA LEU A 162 3.27 -2.25 -6.69
C LEU A 162 4.55 -2.99 -6.32
N LEU A 163 4.94 -2.95 -5.04
CA LEU A 163 6.11 -3.70 -4.57
C LEU A 163 5.93 -5.21 -4.76
N ALA A 164 4.75 -5.75 -4.48
CA ALA A 164 4.46 -7.16 -4.75
C ALA A 164 4.57 -7.50 -6.23
N ARG A 165 4.02 -6.65 -7.11
CA ARG A 165 4.17 -6.81 -8.57
C ARG A 165 5.64 -6.75 -9.01
N MET A 166 6.44 -5.87 -8.41
CA MET A 166 7.89 -5.76 -8.69
C MET A 166 8.64 -7.01 -8.23
N ARG A 167 8.37 -7.52 -7.02
CA ARG A 167 8.92 -8.80 -6.54
C ARG A 167 8.58 -9.93 -7.50
N ASP A 168 7.31 -10.06 -7.88
CA ASP A 168 6.84 -11.14 -8.74
C ASP A 168 7.40 -11.03 -10.17
N ALA A 169 7.72 -9.82 -10.63
CA ALA A 169 8.42 -9.56 -11.89
C ALA A 169 9.96 -9.76 -11.81
N GLY A 170 10.49 -10.17 -10.65
CA GLY A 170 11.93 -10.40 -10.46
C GLY A 170 12.75 -9.12 -10.33
N CYS A 171 12.14 -7.98 -9.99
CA CYS A 171 12.90 -6.79 -9.61
C CYS A 171 13.75 -7.09 -8.37
N ARG A 172 15.00 -6.61 -8.36
CA ARG A 172 15.91 -6.75 -7.21
C ARG A 172 16.04 -5.47 -6.40
N LEU A 173 15.91 -4.33 -7.05
CA LEU A 173 16.01 -3.01 -6.45
C LEU A 173 14.81 -2.16 -6.85
N VAL A 174 14.25 -1.41 -5.91
CA VAL A 174 13.19 -0.43 -6.16
C VAL A 174 13.66 0.95 -5.70
N ALA A 175 13.76 1.90 -6.62
CA ALA A 175 13.98 3.30 -6.29
C ALA A 175 12.63 4.00 -6.14
N THR A 176 12.36 4.63 -5.00
CA THR A 176 11.07 5.29 -4.76
C THR A 176 11.26 6.73 -4.30
N GLU A 177 10.48 7.64 -4.88
CA GLU A 177 10.35 8.99 -4.35
C GLU A 177 9.47 8.97 -3.09
N VAL A 178 10.00 9.50 -2.00
CA VAL A 178 9.31 9.57 -0.70
C VAL A 178 9.07 11.04 -0.35
N SER A 179 7.87 11.52 -0.66
CA SER A 179 7.49 12.90 -0.31
C SER A 179 7.32 13.06 1.21
N SER A 180 7.57 14.27 1.73
CA SER A 180 7.31 14.60 3.14
C SER A 180 5.84 14.38 3.52
N HIS A 181 4.92 14.67 2.58
CA HIS A 181 3.50 14.40 2.74
C HIS A 181 3.22 12.89 2.90
N ALA A 182 3.87 12.04 2.11
CA ALA A 182 3.71 10.59 2.23
C ALA A 182 4.23 10.02 3.56
N LEU A 183 5.31 10.60 4.10
CA LEU A 183 5.80 10.26 5.43
C LEU A 183 4.78 10.65 6.51
N ALA A 184 4.28 11.89 6.46
CA ALA A 184 3.28 12.38 7.42
C ALA A 184 1.98 11.56 7.38
N MET A 185 1.57 11.12 6.19
CA MET A 185 0.36 10.30 5.99
C MET A 185 0.60 8.80 6.19
N GLY A 186 1.81 8.37 6.54
CA GLY A 186 2.14 6.96 6.77
C GLY A 186 2.12 6.06 5.54
N ARG A 187 2.15 6.61 4.31
CA ARG A 187 2.01 5.85 3.06
C ARG A 187 3.09 4.80 2.83
N VAL A 188 4.28 5.02 3.39
CA VAL A 188 5.44 4.12 3.29
C VAL A 188 5.78 3.46 4.63
N ARG A 189 4.93 3.59 5.65
CA ARG A 189 5.25 3.18 7.03
C ARG A 189 5.57 1.69 7.18
N ALA A 190 4.91 0.84 6.39
CA ALA A 190 5.11 -0.61 6.40
C ALA A 190 6.19 -1.08 5.41
N THR A 191 7.09 -0.19 5.00
CA THR A 191 8.17 -0.49 4.05
C THR A 191 9.51 -0.21 4.72
N PRO A 192 10.35 -1.23 4.97
CA PRO A 192 11.76 -1.01 5.25
C PRO A 192 12.46 -0.50 3.99
N PHE A 193 13.23 0.58 4.10
CA PHE A 193 14.04 1.08 2.98
C PHE A 193 15.31 1.77 3.48
N ALA A 194 16.37 1.69 2.66
CA ALA A 194 17.54 2.54 2.82
C ALA A 194 17.18 3.97 2.38
N VAL A 195 17.59 4.98 3.15
CA VAL A 195 17.22 6.38 2.91
C VAL A 195 18.37 7.15 2.27
N ALA A 196 18.10 7.79 1.13
CA ALA A 196 18.92 8.86 0.60
C ALA A 196 18.20 10.20 0.81
N ARG A 197 18.78 11.05 1.67
CA ARG A 197 18.25 12.39 1.94
C ARG A 197 19.04 13.44 1.16
N LEU A 198 18.32 14.27 0.41
CA LEU A 198 18.89 15.44 -0.27
C LEU A 198 18.70 16.68 0.60
N HIS A 199 19.79 17.43 0.83
CA HIS A 199 19.80 18.69 1.56
C HIS A 199 19.84 19.85 0.55
N ASN A 200 18.68 20.15 -0.03
CA ASN A 200 18.54 21.21 -1.02
C ASN A 200 17.21 21.93 -0.80
#